data_AF-A0A443L3N5-F1
#
_entry.id   AF-A0A443L3N5-F1
#
_cell.length_a   1.000
_cell.length_b   1.000
_cell.length_c   1.000
_cell.angle_alpha   90.00
_cell.angle_beta   90.00
_cell.angle_gamma   90.00
#
_symmetry.space_group_name_H-M   'P 1'
#
loop_
_entity.id
_entity.type
_entity.pdbx_description
1 polymer ?
#
loop_
_entity_poly.entity_id
_entity_poly.type
_entity_poly.pdbx_seq_one_letter_code
_entity_poly.pdbx_strand_id
1 'polypeptide(L)'
;MSEKLKTIKELADELGVSKNKIHYQVSKISSEYVVRNNSMKLLTAEAVRQIKENLGIELNSSLNSKLNTVKHQENTNIKGNTSVEGVELNSTLNSYLNSLKHQIEYLESQNINKDEQIRSLAEAQKQTQNLLDQQQRLALQDKKLLEEYKAENDRLKVLKMPSQETEFKHLDNQYKDEVNALKEKLENLLEQIKDQKRIEEQEKPRKWWELWRK
;
A
#
# COMPACT_ATOMS: atom_id res chain seq x y z
N MET A 1 49.44 13.01 -19.67
CA MET A 1 48.07 12.65 -20.05
C MET A 1 47.27 12.53 -18.75
N SER A 2 46.15 13.25 -18.62
CA SER A 2 45.35 13.20 -17.38
C SER A 2 44.66 11.85 -17.26
N GLU A 3 45.00 11.06 -16.25
CA GLU A 3 44.29 9.81 -15.95
C GLU A 3 42.83 10.15 -15.64
N LYS A 4 41.90 9.56 -16.41
CA LYS A 4 40.47 9.76 -16.21
C LYS A 4 40.03 8.96 -14.98
N LEU A 5 40.03 9.61 -13.83
CA LEU A 5 39.51 9.03 -12.59
C LEU A 5 37.98 8.89 -12.66
N LYS A 6 37.45 7.81 -12.10
CA LYS A 6 36.01 7.55 -12.02
C LYS A 6 35.51 7.54 -10.59
N THR A 7 34.30 8.00 -10.36
CA THR A 7 33.65 7.89 -9.05
C THR A 7 33.01 6.51 -8.88
N ILE A 8 32.87 6.02 -7.64
CA ILE A 8 32.13 4.79 -7.31
C ILE A 8 30.73 4.77 -7.95
N LYS A 9 30.05 5.92 -7.98
CA LYS A 9 28.74 6.09 -8.63
C LYS A 9 28.80 5.86 -10.14
N GLU A 10 29.73 6.49 -10.83
CA GLU A 10 29.88 6.36 -12.29
C GLU A 10 30.21 4.92 -12.69
N LEU A 11 31.07 4.25 -11.92
CA LEU A 11 31.39 2.84 -12.16
C LEU A 11 30.19 1.91 -11.90
N ALA A 12 29.39 2.21 -10.88
CA ALA A 12 28.17 1.45 -10.57
C ALA A 12 27.14 1.59 -11.70
N ASP A 13 26.95 2.82 -12.21
CA ASP A 13 26.03 3.12 -13.29
C ASP A 13 26.52 2.50 -14.63
N GLU A 14 27.83 2.50 -14.92
CA GLU A 14 28.43 1.84 -16.11
C GLU A 14 28.26 0.31 -16.10
N LEU A 15 28.41 -0.31 -14.93
CA LEU A 15 28.35 -1.78 -14.80
C LEU A 15 26.94 -2.29 -14.49
N GLY A 16 25.95 -1.40 -14.32
CA GLY A 16 24.59 -1.79 -13.96
C GLY A 16 24.49 -2.49 -12.60
N VAL A 17 25.38 -2.16 -11.65
CA VAL A 17 25.43 -2.79 -10.32
C VAL A 17 25.18 -1.77 -9.21
N SER A 18 24.83 -2.23 -8.02
CA SER A 18 24.59 -1.32 -6.89
C SER A 18 25.87 -0.62 -6.42
N LYS A 19 25.74 0.64 -5.99
CA LYS A 19 26.85 1.42 -5.41
C LYS A 19 27.51 0.70 -4.24
N ASN A 20 26.73 0.01 -3.43
CA ASN A 20 27.22 -0.78 -2.29
C ASN A 20 28.10 -1.95 -2.74
N LYS A 21 27.76 -2.58 -3.86
CA LYS A 21 28.55 -3.68 -4.44
C LYS A 21 29.90 -3.18 -4.92
N ILE A 22 29.95 -2.03 -5.60
CA ILE A 22 31.23 -1.39 -5.94
C ILE A 22 31.99 -0.96 -4.69
N HIS A 23 31.34 -0.34 -3.70
CA HIS A 23 31.99 0.08 -2.45
C HIS A 23 32.64 -1.10 -1.71
N TYR A 24 31.97 -2.26 -1.69
CA TYR A 24 32.52 -3.49 -1.13
C TYR A 24 33.75 -3.98 -1.91
N GLN A 25 33.72 -3.97 -3.25
CA GLN A 25 34.90 -4.34 -4.04
C GLN A 25 36.06 -3.34 -3.86
N VAL A 26 35.75 -2.04 -3.71
CA VAL A 26 36.74 -1.01 -3.42
C VAL A 26 37.43 -1.26 -2.06
N SER A 27 36.75 -1.88 -1.09
CA SER A 27 37.37 -2.26 0.19
C SER A 27 38.32 -3.46 0.10
N LYS A 28 38.30 -4.22 -1.01
CA LYS A 28 39.13 -5.40 -1.25
C LYS A 28 40.38 -5.12 -2.07
N ILE A 29 40.45 -3.97 -2.74
CA ILE A 29 41.60 -3.55 -3.54
C ILE A 29 42.56 -2.70 -2.71
N SER A 30 43.81 -2.61 -3.16
CA SER A 30 44.83 -1.78 -2.51
C SER A 30 44.43 -0.29 -2.54
N SER A 31 44.67 0.42 -1.43
CA SER A 31 44.36 1.85 -1.29
C SER A 31 45.20 2.74 -2.22
N GLU A 32 46.28 2.21 -2.79
CA GLU A 32 47.13 2.90 -3.76
C GLU A 32 46.40 3.27 -5.06
N TYR A 33 45.33 2.53 -5.41
CA TYR A 33 44.51 2.78 -6.59
C TYR A 33 43.29 3.66 -6.31
N VAL A 34 43.15 4.16 -5.08
CA VAL A 34 42.03 4.98 -4.62
C VAL A 34 42.52 6.36 -4.23
N VAL A 35 42.21 7.35 -5.05
CA VAL A 35 42.58 8.75 -4.81
C VAL A 35 41.47 9.43 -4.02
N ARG A 36 41.81 10.09 -2.90
CA ARG A 36 40.86 10.90 -2.14
C ARG A 36 40.95 12.36 -2.59
N ASN A 37 39.85 12.91 -3.11
CA ASN A 37 39.73 14.33 -3.43
C ASN A 37 38.47 14.90 -2.78
N ASN A 38 38.60 15.93 -1.92
CA ASN A 38 37.49 16.62 -1.27
C ASN A 38 36.43 15.66 -0.68
N SER A 39 36.88 14.69 0.12
CA SER A 39 36.07 13.64 0.76
C SER A 39 35.43 12.61 -0.19
N MET A 40 35.65 12.70 -1.50
CA MET A 40 35.18 11.75 -2.50
C MET A 40 36.29 10.75 -2.86
N LYS A 41 35.95 9.46 -2.87
CA LYS A 41 36.84 8.39 -3.34
C LYS A 41 36.75 8.29 -4.86
N LEU A 42 37.86 8.56 -5.52
CA LEU A 42 38.06 8.43 -6.96
C LEU A 42 38.87 7.18 -7.25
N LEU A 43 38.49 6.47 -8.30
CA LEU A 43 39.07 5.21 -8.71
C LEU A 43 39.96 5.45 -9.94
N THR A 44 41.21 5.00 -9.84
CA THR A 44 42.15 4.96 -10.98
C THR A 44 41.74 3.87 -11.97
N ALA A 45 42.25 3.91 -13.19
CA ALA A 45 42.00 2.89 -14.21
C ALA A 45 42.32 1.47 -13.71
N GLU A 46 43.37 1.31 -12.90
CA GLU A 46 43.77 0.02 -12.33
C GLU A 46 42.80 -0.48 -11.24
N ALA A 47 42.27 0.42 -10.40
CA ALA A 47 41.18 0.07 -9.48
C ALA A 47 39.94 -0.42 -10.25
N VAL A 48 39.59 0.27 -11.33
CA VAL A 48 38.46 -0.10 -12.18
C VAL A 48 38.68 -1.48 -12.80
N ARG A 49 39.88 -1.78 -13.30
CA ARG A 49 40.27 -3.09 -13.85
C ARG A 49 40.09 -4.20 -12.83
N GLN A 50 40.68 -4.06 -11.64
CA GLN A 50 40.58 -5.07 -10.57
C GLN A 50 39.14 -5.26 -10.08
N ILE A 51 38.34 -4.20 -10.00
CA ILE A 51 36.92 -4.30 -9.63
C ILE A 51 36.14 -5.07 -10.69
N LYS A 52 36.40 -4.83 -11.98
CA LYS A 52 35.76 -5.56 -13.09
C LYS A 52 36.17 -7.04 -13.12
N GLU A 53 37.44 -7.34 -12.82
CA GLU A 53 37.97 -8.70 -12.67
C GLU A 53 37.31 -9.43 -11.48
N ASN A 54 37.25 -8.80 -10.31
CA ASN A 54 36.60 -9.36 -9.11
C ASN A 54 35.08 -9.57 -9.28
N LEU A 55 34.44 -8.81 -10.17
CA LEU A 55 33.03 -8.97 -10.52
C LEU A 55 32.81 -10.00 -11.65
N GLY A 56 33.86 -10.54 -12.25
CA GLY A 56 33.79 -11.50 -13.35
C GLY A 56 33.33 -10.91 -14.69
N ILE A 57 33.44 -9.58 -14.87
CA ILE A 57 32.90 -8.87 -16.04
C ILE A 57 33.88 -8.90 -17.24
N GLU A 58 35.19 -8.99 -16.99
CA GLU A 58 36.24 -8.92 -18.03
C GLU A 58 36.66 -10.28 -18.65
N LEU A 59 36.20 -11.42 -18.13
CA LEU A 59 36.59 -12.73 -18.65
C LEU A 59 36.09 -13.01 -20.08
N ASN A 60 35.04 -12.31 -20.54
CA ASN A 60 34.45 -12.54 -21.86
C ASN A 60 35.17 -11.85 -23.03
N SER A 61 36.04 -10.87 -22.81
CA SER A 61 36.76 -10.20 -23.90
C SER A 61 38.15 -10.79 -24.16
N SER A 62 38.87 -11.19 -23.09
CA SER A 62 40.22 -11.73 -23.19
C SER A 62 40.25 -13.17 -23.74
N LEU A 63 39.30 -14.03 -23.34
CA LEU A 63 39.17 -15.40 -23.87
C LEU A 63 38.88 -15.43 -25.38
N ASN A 64 38.11 -14.47 -25.90
CA ASN A 64 37.81 -14.36 -27.32
C ASN A 64 39.01 -13.90 -28.16
N SER A 65 39.97 -13.19 -27.57
CA SER A 65 41.20 -12.78 -28.28
C SER A 65 42.21 -13.92 -28.43
N LYS A 66 42.35 -14.80 -27.42
CA LYS A 66 43.22 -15.98 -27.48
C LYS A 66 42.69 -17.10 -28.39
N LEU A 67 41.37 -17.18 -28.59
CA LEU A 67 40.76 -18.16 -29.49
C LEU A 67 41.05 -17.87 -30.98
N ASN A 68 41.30 -16.60 -31.33
CA ASN A 68 41.60 -16.18 -32.70
C ASN A 68 43.07 -16.33 -33.09
N THR A 69 43.99 -16.50 -32.13
CA THR A 69 45.42 -16.71 -32.42
C THR A 69 45.78 -18.18 -32.66
N VAL A 70 44.95 -19.13 -32.24
CA VAL A 70 45.22 -20.59 -32.40
C VAL A 70 44.89 -21.10 -33.81
N LYS A 71 44.11 -20.37 -34.62
CA LYS A 71 43.68 -20.84 -35.96
C LYS A 71 44.72 -20.71 -37.07
N HIS A 72 45.92 -20.18 -36.82
CA HIS A 72 46.91 -19.93 -37.88
C HIS A 72 48.32 -20.48 -37.61
N GLN A 73 48.45 -21.54 -36.79
CA GLN A 73 49.75 -22.22 -36.59
C GLN A 73 49.69 -23.75 -36.67
N GLU A 74 48.72 -24.32 -37.38
CA GLU A 74 48.78 -25.74 -37.78
C GLU A 74 49.14 -25.84 -39.26
N ASN A 75 50.45 -25.73 -39.55
CA ASN A 75 51.07 -26.29 -40.76
C ASN A 75 52.59 -26.27 -40.62
N THR A 76 53.11 -27.02 -39.65
CA THR A 76 54.50 -27.51 -39.71
C THR A 76 54.51 -29.00 -39.48
N ASN A 77 54.43 -29.73 -40.60
CA ASN A 77 55.24 -30.92 -40.89
C ASN A 77 55.38 -31.93 -39.73
N ILE A 78 54.42 -32.84 -39.59
CA ILE A 78 54.56 -34.02 -38.71
C ILE A 78 54.83 -35.24 -39.58
N LYS A 79 56.12 -35.53 -39.76
CA LYS A 79 56.60 -36.85 -40.12
C LYS A 79 57.33 -37.38 -38.89
N GLY A 80 56.67 -38.27 -38.13
CA GLY A 80 57.42 -39.02 -37.13
C GLY A 80 57.12 -39.86 -35.89
N ASN A 81 55.89 -40.09 -35.40
CA ASN A 81 55.66 -40.90 -34.18
C ASN A 81 54.18 -40.95 -33.70
N THR A 82 53.33 -41.75 -34.35
CA THR A 82 51.86 -41.69 -34.24
C THR A 82 51.20 -42.44 -33.05
N SER A 83 51.92 -42.99 -32.07
CA SER A 83 51.27 -43.86 -31.05
C SER A 83 51.18 -43.33 -29.62
N VAL A 84 52.02 -42.38 -29.19
CA VAL A 84 52.06 -41.93 -27.77
C VAL A 84 51.41 -40.56 -27.61
N GLU A 85 51.72 -39.63 -28.52
CA GLU A 85 51.21 -38.26 -28.52
C GLU A 85 49.68 -38.20 -28.78
N GLY A 86 49.15 -39.12 -29.59
CA GLY A 86 47.70 -39.25 -29.82
C GLY A 86 46.91 -39.75 -28.61
N VAL A 87 47.54 -40.50 -27.70
CA VAL A 87 46.91 -41.00 -26.47
C VAL A 87 46.87 -39.92 -25.38
N GLU A 88 47.93 -39.12 -25.26
CA GLU A 88 48.00 -37.97 -24.33
C GLU A 88 47.08 -36.81 -24.75
N LEU A 89 46.96 -36.55 -26.06
CA LEU A 89 46.00 -35.57 -26.58
C LEU A 89 44.56 -36.02 -26.32
N ASN A 90 44.26 -37.32 -26.44
CA ASN A 90 42.92 -37.86 -26.20
C ASN A 90 42.52 -37.79 -24.71
N SER A 91 43.44 -38.10 -23.78
CA SER A 91 43.16 -37.99 -22.34
C SER A 91 42.95 -36.53 -21.90
N THR A 92 43.70 -35.59 -22.48
CA THR A 92 43.55 -34.14 -22.25
C THR A 92 42.23 -33.62 -22.82
N LEU A 93 41.86 -34.06 -24.03
CA LEU A 93 40.59 -33.70 -24.65
C LEU A 93 39.40 -34.22 -23.85
N ASN A 94 39.48 -35.46 -23.35
CA ASN A 94 38.43 -36.06 -22.52
C ASN A 94 38.28 -35.38 -21.16
N SER A 95 39.37 -34.93 -20.53
CA SER A 95 39.28 -34.18 -19.27
C SER A 95 38.61 -32.82 -19.46
N TYR A 96 38.94 -32.12 -20.56
CA TYR A 96 38.25 -30.89 -20.95
C TYR A 96 36.76 -31.13 -21.24
N LEU A 97 36.43 -32.18 -21.98
CA LEU A 97 35.06 -32.54 -22.32
C LEU A 97 34.22 -32.86 -21.07
N ASN A 98 34.80 -33.56 -20.08
CA ASN A 98 34.16 -33.80 -18.79
C ASN A 98 33.97 -32.51 -17.98
N SER A 99 34.95 -31.60 -18.00
CA SER A 99 34.80 -30.31 -17.30
C SER A 99 33.68 -29.44 -17.90
N LEU A 100 33.57 -29.41 -19.24
CA LEU A 100 32.49 -28.75 -19.95
C LEU A 100 31.14 -29.39 -19.63
N LYS A 101 31.09 -30.72 -19.58
CA LYS A 101 29.87 -31.45 -19.22
C LYS A 101 29.38 -31.05 -17.82
N HIS A 102 30.26 -31.05 -16.83
CA HIS A 102 29.91 -30.62 -15.47
C HIS A 102 29.47 -29.16 -15.41
N GLN A 103 30.07 -28.28 -16.22
CA GLN A 103 29.64 -26.89 -16.31
C GLN A 103 28.22 -26.77 -16.90
N ILE A 104 27.89 -27.58 -17.92
CA ILE A 104 26.54 -27.64 -18.49
C ILE A 104 25.55 -28.15 -17.44
N GLU A 105 25.84 -29.27 -16.77
CA GLU A 105 24.99 -29.85 -15.72
C GLU A 105 24.73 -28.85 -14.57
N TYR A 106 25.77 -28.09 -14.18
CA TYR A 106 25.64 -27.03 -13.18
C TYR A 106 24.73 -25.91 -13.65
N LEU A 107 24.89 -25.43 -14.89
CA LEU A 107 24.06 -24.37 -15.46
C LEU A 107 22.60 -24.82 -15.63
N GLU A 108 22.37 -26.08 -16.03
CA GLU A 108 21.04 -26.68 -16.13
C GLU A 108 20.35 -26.72 -14.76
N SER A 109 21.06 -27.19 -13.73
CA SER A 109 20.54 -27.20 -12.35
C SER A 109 20.20 -25.79 -11.86
N GLN A 110 21.03 -24.80 -12.18
CA GLN A 110 20.76 -23.39 -11.87
C GLN A 110 19.52 -22.86 -12.60
N ASN A 111 19.31 -23.25 -13.86
CA ASN A 111 18.12 -22.85 -14.62
C ASN A 111 16.86 -23.49 -14.05
N ILE A 112 16.87 -24.78 -13.70
CA ILE A 112 15.74 -25.46 -13.07
C ILE A 112 15.34 -24.76 -11.77
N ASN A 113 16.32 -24.45 -10.90
CA ASN A 113 16.05 -23.74 -9.65
C ASN A 113 15.43 -22.36 -9.88
N LYS A 114 15.90 -21.62 -10.89
CA LYS A 114 15.34 -20.31 -11.26
C LYS A 114 13.92 -20.43 -11.80
N ASP A 115 13.66 -21.44 -12.63
CA ASP A 115 12.32 -21.70 -13.17
C ASP A 115 11.32 -22.05 -12.07
N GLU A 116 11.73 -22.83 -11.06
CA GLU A 116 10.90 -23.12 -9.89
C GLU A 116 10.59 -21.86 -9.07
N GLN A 117 11.58 -21.00 -8.83
CA GLN A 117 11.38 -19.71 -8.16
C GLN A 117 10.41 -18.81 -8.95
N ILE A 118 10.56 -18.75 -10.27
CA ILE A 118 9.66 -17.99 -11.16
C ILE A 118 8.24 -18.53 -11.05
N ARG A 119 8.05 -19.85 -11.06
CA ARG A 119 6.73 -20.47 -10.89
C ARG A 119 6.09 -20.11 -9.55
N SER A 120 6.83 -20.24 -8.45
CA SER A 120 6.33 -19.89 -7.12
C SER A 120 5.94 -18.41 -7.02
N LEU A 121 6.76 -17.50 -7.56
CA LEU A 121 6.44 -16.08 -7.61
C LEU A 121 5.20 -15.79 -8.48
N ALA A 122 5.07 -16.47 -9.63
CA ALA A 122 3.91 -16.32 -10.50
C ALA A 122 2.61 -16.80 -9.84
N GLU A 123 2.66 -17.89 -9.07
CA GLU A 123 1.52 -18.38 -8.29
C GLU A 123 1.12 -17.41 -7.18
N ALA A 124 2.09 -16.88 -6.43
CA ALA A 124 1.83 -15.86 -5.42
C ALA A 124 1.24 -14.57 -6.03
N GLN A 125 1.74 -14.15 -7.20
CA GLN A 125 1.17 -13.02 -7.95
C GLN A 125 -0.27 -13.29 -8.36
N LYS A 126 -0.59 -14.50 -8.83
CA LYS A 126 -1.97 -14.88 -9.16
C LYS A 126 -2.89 -14.83 -7.94
N GLN A 127 -2.43 -15.32 -6.78
CA GLN A 127 -3.19 -15.26 -5.53
C GLN A 127 -3.47 -13.82 -5.10
N THR A 128 -2.47 -12.94 -5.14
CA THR A 128 -2.63 -11.52 -4.78
C THR A 128 -3.56 -10.78 -5.74
N GLN A 129 -3.51 -11.08 -7.05
CA GLN A 129 -4.47 -10.56 -8.03
C GLN A 129 -5.90 -10.99 -7.71
N ASN A 130 -6.13 -12.27 -7.38
CA ASN A 130 -7.46 -12.75 -7.02
C ASN A 130 -8.00 -12.07 -5.75
N LEU A 131 -7.17 -11.87 -4.73
CA LEU A 131 -7.55 -11.17 -3.50
C LEU A 131 -7.89 -9.70 -3.76
N LEU A 132 -7.11 -9.04 -4.62
CA LEU A 132 -7.39 -7.66 -5.03
C LEU A 132 -8.74 -7.55 -5.74
N ASP A 133 -9.02 -8.45 -6.68
CA ASP A 133 -10.31 -8.51 -7.38
C ASP A 133 -11.47 -8.76 -6.41
N GLN A 134 -11.30 -9.65 -5.43
CA GLN A 134 -12.29 -9.88 -4.38
C GLN A 134 -12.52 -8.60 -3.55
N GLN A 135 -11.47 -7.92 -3.13
CA GLN A 135 -11.56 -6.69 -2.36
C GLN A 135 -12.26 -5.58 -3.15
N GLN A 136 -11.98 -5.44 -4.45
CA GLN A 136 -12.67 -4.47 -5.31
C GLN A 136 -14.17 -4.78 -5.44
N ARG A 137 -14.53 -6.06 -5.60
CA ARG A 137 -15.95 -6.49 -5.66
C ARG A 137 -16.69 -6.19 -4.37
N LEU A 138 -16.10 -6.51 -3.22
CA LEU A 138 -16.68 -6.20 -1.90
C LEU A 138 -16.84 -4.70 -1.70
N ALA A 139 -15.82 -3.90 -2.04
CA ALA A 139 -15.91 -2.44 -1.94
C ALA A 139 -17.05 -1.85 -2.79
N LEU A 140 -17.32 -2.42 -3.98
CA LEU A 140 -18.46 -2.02 -4.80
C LEU A 140 -19.80 -2.41 -4.17
N GLN A 141 -19.89 -3.60 -3.56
CA GLN A 141 -21.09 -4.04 -2.83
C GLN A 141 -21.37 -3.15 -1.62
N ASP A 142 -20.36 -2.86 -0.81
CA ASP A 142 -20.47 -1.99 0.36
C ASP A 142 -20.89 -0.57 -0.05
N LYS A 143 -20.31 -0.04 -1.14
CA LYS A 143 -20.71 1.26 -1.69
C LYS A 143 -22.20 1.27 -2.05
N LYS A 144 -22.70 0.22 -2.70
CA LYS A 144 -24.11 0.12 -3.09
C LYS A 144 -25.03 0.07 -1.86
N LEU A 145 -24.66 -0.73 -0.85
CA LEU A 145 -25.41 -0.82 0.40
C LEU A 145 -25.46 0.52 1.14
N LEU A 146 -24.34 1.27 1.17
CA LEU A 146 -24.29 2.62 1.74
C LEU A 146 -25.19 3.61 0.98
N GLU A 147 -25.27 3.49 -0.34
CA GLU A 147 -26.15 4.32 -1.17
C GLU A 147 -27.63 3.99 -0.90
N GLU A 148 -27.98 2.71 -0.75
CA GLU A 148 -29.31 2.26 -0.34
C GLU A 148 -29.68 2.80 1.06
N TYR A 149 -28.78 2.72 2.04
CA TYR A 149 -29.03 3.27 3.38
C TYR A 149 -29.17 4.80 3.39
N LYS A 150 -28.41 5.52 2.54
CA LYS A 150 -28.59 6.96 2.39
C LYS A 150 -29.95 7.30 1.82
N ALA A 151 -30.37 6.63 0.75
CA ALA A 151 -31.68 6.82 0.14
C ALA A 151 -32.82 6.47 1.12
N GLU A 152 -32.68 5.40 1.89
CA GLU A 152 -33.67 5.02 2.91
C GLU A 152 -33.74 6.06 4.04
N ASN A 153 -32.60 6.58 4.49
CA ASN A 153 -32.56 7.63 5.51
C ASN A 153 -33.22 8.93 4.99
N ASP A 154 -32.98 9.29 3.73
CA ASP A 154 -33.63 10.45 3.11
C ASP A 154 -35.15 10.25 2.98
N ARG A 155 -35.62 9.05 2.62
CA ARG A 155 -37.05 8.69 2.62
C ARG A 155 -37.66 8.76 4.02
N LEU A 156 -36.98 8.21 5.03
CA LEU A 156 -37.44 8.23 6.41
C LEU A 156 -37.51 9.66 6.95
N LYS A 157 -36.57 10.53 6.60
CA LYS A 157 -36.64 11.96 6.91
C LYS A 157 -37.87 12.61 6.28
N VAL A 158 -38.13 12.35 5.00
CA VAL A 158 -39.33 12.87 4.31
C VAL A 158 -40.61 12.36 4.96
N LEU A 159 -40.66 11.09 5.37
CA LEU A 159 -41.82 10.51 6.05
C LEU A 159 -42.05 11.13 7.45
N LYS A 160 -40.97 11.40 8.20
CA LYS A 160 -41.05 11.90 9.58
C LYS A 160 -41.36 13.41 9.67
N MET A 161 -41.10 14.17 8.61
CA MET A 161 -41.16 15.64 8.63
C MET A 161 -42.56 16.30 8.56
N PRO A 162 -43.66 15.71 8.02
CA PRO A 162 -44.96 16.40 8.02
C PRO A 162 -46.00 15.96 9.07
N SER A 163 -45.90 14.76 9.68
CA SER A 163 -47.00 14.27 10.53
C SER A 163 -46.83 14.61 12.02
N GLN A 164 -45.63 14.48 12.58
CA GLN A 164 -45.49 14.62 14.04
C GLN A 164 -45.51 16.08 14.52
N GLU A 165 -44.90 17.03 13.80
CA GLU A 165 -44.92 18.44 14.24
C GLU A 165 -46.28 19.12 13.98
N THR A 166 -46.98 18.74 12.92
CA THR A 166 -48.26 19.37 12.54
C THR A 166 -49.39 18.90 13.44
N GLU A 167 -49.43 17.60 13.78
CA GLU A 167 -50.39 17.06 14.74
C GLU A 167 -50.13 17.55 16.18
N PHE A 168 -48.87 17.65 16.61
CA PHE A 168 -48.55 18.18 17.95
C PHE A 168 -48.92 19.65 18.09
N LYS A 169 -48.67 20.47 17.07
CA LYS A 169 -49.06 21.89 17.08
C LYS A 169 -50.59 22.05 17.08
N HIS A 170 -51.32 21.19 16.38
CA HIS A 170 -52.79 21.21 16.40
C HIS A 170 -53.33 20.82 17.78
N LEU A 171 -52.80 19.75 18.38
CA LEU A 171 -53.21 19.29 19.71
C LEU A 171 -52.87 20.30 20.81
N ASP A 172 -51.67 20.91 20.80
CA ASP A 172 -51.26 21.91 21.80
C ASP A 172 -52.14 23.19 21.76
N ASN A 173 -52.53 23.63 20.55
CA ASN A 173 -53.44 24.76 20.41
C ASN A 173 -54.85 24.41 20.90
N GLN A 174 -55.35 23.22 20.58
CA GLN A 174 -56.67 22.76 21.06
C GLN A 174 -56.72 22.70 22.60
N TYR A 175 -55.69 22.16 23.25
CA TYR A 175 -55.63 22.12 24.71
C TYR A 175 -55.56 23.52 25.34
N LYS A 176 -54.83 24.47 24.72
CA LYS A 176 -54.80 25.87 25.18
C LYS A 176 -56.18 26.54 25.10
N ASP A 177 -56.90 26.31 24.01
CA ASP A 177 -58.23 26.91 23.82
C ASP A 177 -59.26 26.33 24.80
N GLU A 178 -59.23 25.02 25.06
CA GLU A 178 -60.08 24.38 26.06
C GLU A 178 -59.77 24.87 27.48
N VAL A 179 -58.49 25.04 27.83
CA VAL A 179 -58.08 25.60 29.13
C VAL A 179 -58.54 27.05 29.28
N ASN A 180 -58.43 27.86 28.23
CA ASN A 180 -58.90 29.25 28.25
C ASN A 180 -60.42 29.34 28.40
N ALA A 181 -61.18 28.52 27.67
CA ALA A 181 -62.64 28.46 27.78
C ALA A 181 -63.11 27.98 29.17
N LEU A 182 -62.41 27.02 29.78
CA LEU A 182 -62.69 26.59 31.15
C LEU A 182 -62.36 27.69 32.16
N LYS A 183 -61.28 28.44 31.94
CA LYS A 183 -60.89 29.56 32.80
C LYS A 183 -61.92 30.69 32.79
N GLU A 184 -62.44 31.07 31.61
CA GLU A 184 -63.52 32.05 31.49
C GLU A 184 -64.81 31.57 32.17
N LYS A 185 -65.18 30.29 32.03
CA LYS A 185 -66.32 29.72 32.74
C LYS A 185 -66.14 29.80 34.25
N LEU A 186 -64.94 29.54 34.75
CA LEU A 186 -64.61 29.63 36.18
C LEU A 186 -64.70 31.08 36.70
N GLU A 187 -64.21 32.03 35.91
CA GLU A 187 -64.23 33.46 36.26
C GLU A 187 -65.67 34.01 36.28
N ASN A 188 -66.50 33.63 35.30
CA ASN A 188 -67.92 33.97 35.27
C ASN A 188 -68.68 33.40 36.48
N LEU A 189 -68.41 32.14 36.85
CA LEU A 189 -69.01 31.53 38.04
C LEU A 189 -68.57 32.23 39.33
N LEU A 190 -67.30 32.62 39.44
CA LEU A 190 -66.80 33.36 40.58
C LEU A 190 -67.47 34.74 40.69
N GLU A 191 -67.69 35.42 39.57
CA GLU A 191 -68.37 36.71 39.56
C GLU A 191 -69.85 36.57 39.96
N GLN A 192 -70.55 35.55 39.47
CA GLN A 192 -71.91 35.22 39.92
C GLN A 192 -71.98 34.97 41.44
N ILE A 193 -71.03 34.23 42.00
CA ILE A 193 -70.96 33.97 43.44
C ILE A 193 -70.71 35.26 44.23
N LYS A 194 -69.86 36.18 43.74
CA LYS A 194 -69.65 37.48 44.39
C LYS A 194 -70.91 38.33 44.34
N ASP A 195 -71.60 38.35 43.21
CA ASP A 195 -72.85 39.09 43.06
C ASP A 195 -73.95 38.51 43.95
N GLN A 196 -74.06 37.18 44.05
CA GLN A 196 -74.94 36.53 45.03
C GLN A 196 -74.60 36.93 46.46
N LYS A 197 -73.31 36.93 46.85
CA LYS A 197 -72.90 37.36 48.19
C LYS A 197 -73.21 38.84 48.47
N ARG A 198 -73.08 39.72 47.47
CA ARG A 198 -73.49 41.14 47.61
C ARG A 198 -75.00 41.28 47.78
N ILE A 199 -75.79 40.49 47.06
CA ILE A 199 -77.25 40.46 47.19
C ILE A 199 -77.65 39.93 48.57
N GLU A 200 -77.03 38.84 49.02
CA GLU A 200 -77.29 38.22 50.34
C GLU A 200 -76.84 39.12 51.52
N GLU A 201 -75.79 39.93 51.35
CA GLU A 201 -75.39 40.95 52.33
C GLU A 201 -76.38 42.14 52.40
N GLN A 202 -76.97 42.53 51.27
CA GLN A 202 -78.02 43.56 51.19
C GLN A 202 -79.38 43.05 51.69
N GLU A 203 -79.66 41.75 51.56
CA GLU A 203 -80.93 41.11 51.93
C GLU A 203 -80.96 40.53 53.36
N LYS A 204 -80.00 40.84 54.24
CA LYS A 204 -80.08 40.44 55.65
C LYS A 204 -81.43 40.89 56.24
N PRO A 205 -82.36 39.98 56.57
CA PRO A 205 -83.70 40.36 56.99
C PRO A 205 -83.63 40.98 58.40
N ARG A 206 -84.19 42.19 58.54
CA ARG A 206 -84.28 42.96 59.80
C ARG A 206 -84.72 42.07 60.96
N LYS A 207 -83.79 41.76 61.87
CA LYS A 207 -83.93 40.96 63.11
C LYS A 207 -85.38 40.73 63.57
N TRP A 208 -85.96 39.63 63.12
CA TRP A 208 -87.36 39.23 63.37
C TRP A 208 -87.55 38.84 64.86
N TRP A 209 -86.44 38.53 65.54
CA TRP A 209 -86.34 38.23 66.98
C TRP A 209 -86.61 39.44 67.90
N GLU A 210 -86.75 40.67 67.38
CA GLU A 210 -87.15 41.84 68.18
C GLU A 210 -88.67 41.98 68.34
N LEU A 211 -89.48 41.30 67.51
CA LEU A 211 -90.95 41.38 67.52
C LEU A 211 -91.65 40.45 68.54
N TRP A 212 -90.90 39.60 69.24
CA TRP A 212 -91.44 38.64 70.23
C TRP A 212 -91.26 39.08 71.69
N ARG A 213 -90.86 40.34 71.93
CA ARG A 213 -90.81 40.96 73.27
C ARG A 213 -91.94 41.97 73.43
N LYS A 214 -93.19 41.51 73.57
CA LYS A 214 -94.28 42.24 74.25
C LYS A 214 -95.49 41.35 74.48
#